data_AF-A0A1G1ZGM2-F1
#
_entry.id   AF-A0A1G1ZGM2-F1
#
_cell.length_a   1.000
_cell.length_b   1.000
_cell.length_c   1.000
_cell.angle_alpha   90.00
_cell.angle_beta   90.00
_cell.angle_gamma   90.00
#
_symmetry.space_group_name_H-M   'P 1'
#
loop_
_entity.id
_entity.type
_entity.pdbx_description
1 polymer ?
#
loop_
_entity_poly.entity_id
_entity_poly.type
_entity_poly.pdbx_seq_one_letter_code
_entity_poly.pdbx_strand_id
1 'polypeptide(L)'
;MGEEKRTSKIAQGVGEKSVYEALSYLQKDLKLDYSEIASVLKLSERAVARWFSAKRVCKKNHLIVSQLILVYKNLRSMFSVSENRIAWLKTRHRDFGKSPLEKMKESRGLQKVRMYLDYIVKVRGA
;
A
#
# COMPACT_ATOMS: atom_id res chain seq x y z
N MET A 1 -19.21 -20.97 25.71
CA MET A 1 -18.00 -20.12 25.57
C MET A 1 -16.99 -20.62 24.51
N GLY A 2 -17.42 -21.45 23.52
CA GLY A 2 -16.54 -22.02 22.48
C GLY A 2 -16.80 -21.53 21.05
N GLU A 3 -18.04 -21.15 20.72
CA GLU A 3 -18.43 -20.73 19.37
C GLU A 3 -17.93 -19.33 19.00
N GLU A 4 -17.93 -18.41 19.95
CA GLU A 4 -17.51 -17.01 19.77
C GLU A 4 -16.00 -16.87 19.44
N LYS A 5 -15.17 -17.77 19.99
CA LYS A 5 -13.73 -17.83 19.66
C LYS A 5 -13.50 -18.38 18.25
N ARG A 6 -14.40 -19.23 17.73
CA ARG A 6 -14.26 -19.89 16.43
C ARG A 6 -14.65 -18.95 15.29
N THR A 7 -15.75 -18.21 15.44
CA THR A 7 -16.19 -17.19 14.47
C THR A 7 -15.21 -16.02 14.38
N SER A 8 -14.69 -15.55 15.52
CA SER A 8 -13.65 -14.52 15.58
C SER A 8 -12.37 -14.91 14.84
N LYS A 9 -11.93 -16.18 14.94
CA LYS A 9 -10.72 -16.68 14.26
C LYS A 9 -10.91 -16.80 12.74
N ILE A 10 -12.11 -17.16 12.28
CA ILE A 10 -12.45 -17.24 10.86
C ILE A 10 -12.47 -15.83 10.23
N ALA A 11 -13.16 -14.88 10.86
CA ALA A 11 -13.23 -13.50 10.37
C ALA A 11 -11.85 -12.83 10.32
N GLN A 12 -10.97 -13.13 11.29
CA GLN A 12 -9.59 -12.65 11.30
C GLN A 12 -8.77 -13.19 10.11
N GLY A 13 -8.89 -14.48 9.80
CA GLY A 13 -8.18 -15.09 8.67
C GLY A 13 -8.58 -14.51 7.31
N VAL A 14 -9.86 -14.14 7.15
CA VAL A 14 -10.37 -13.50 5.92
C VAL A 14 -9.73 -12.13 5.70
N GLY A 15 -9.71 -11.27 6.73
CA GLY A 15 -9.14 -9.93 6.62
C GLY A 15 -7.64 -9.91 6.30
N GLU A 16 -6.86 -10.79 6.93
CA GLU A 16 -5.41 -10.89 6.67
C GLU A 16 -5.08 -11.32 5.23
N LYS A 17 -5.92 -12.20 4.66
CA LYS A 17 -5.76 -12.70 3.30
C LYS A 17 -6.16 -11.64 2.26
N SER A 18 -7.28 -10.95 2.46
CA SER A 18 -7.72 -9.89 1.53
C SER A 18 -6.75 -8.71 1.47
N VAL A 19 -6.19 -8.30 2.61
CA VAL A 19 -5.16 -7.26 2.66
C VAL A 19 -3.88 -7.72 1.94
N TYR A 20 -3.51 -9.01 2.10
CA TYR A 20 -2.40 -9.59 1.35
C TYR A 20 -2.66 -9.60 -0.16
N GLU A 21 -3.83 -10.03 -0.62
CA GLU A 21 -4.15 -10.09 -2.05
C GLU A 21 -4.05 -8.70 -2.70
N ALA A 22 -4.58 -7.68 -2.03
CA ALA A 22 -4.45 -6.29 -2.48
C ALA A 22 -2.99 -5.82 -2.51
N LEU A 23 -2.20 -6.13 -1.48
CA LEU A 23 -0.76 -5.82 -1.43
C LEU A 23 0.03 -6.57 -2.51
N SER A 24 -0.31 -7.82 -2.80
CA SER A 24 0.34 -8.62 -3.84
C SER A 24 0.04 -8.05 -5.22
N TYR A 25 -1.21 -7.64 -5.46
CA TYR A 25 -1.61 -7.05 -6.73
C TYR A 25 -0.90 -5.71 -6.98
N LEU A 26 -0.87 -4.81 -5.98
CA LEU A 26 -0.19 -3.52 -6.13
C LEU A 26 1.33 -3.68 -6.31
N GLN A 27 1.94 -4.67 -5.64
CA GLN A 27 3.36 -4.97 -5.74
C GLN A 27 3.74 -5.34 -7.18
N LYS A 28 2.95 -6.20 -7.82
CA LYS A 28 3.16 -6.61 -9.22
C LYS A 28 2.91 -5.47 -10.20
N ASP A 29 1.80 -4.76 -10.04
CA ASP A 29 1.43 -3.68 -10.96
C ASP A 29 2.44 -2.51 -10.91
N LEU A 30 2.85 -2.10 -9.71
CA LEU A 30 3.81 -1.00 -9.55
C LEU A 30 5.28 -1.44 -9.68
N LYS A 31 5.55 -2.72 -9.92
CA LYS A 31 6.88 -3.34 -9.97
C LYS A 31 7.74 -2.92 -8.77
N LEU A 32 7.15 -3.02 -7.57
CA LEU A 32 7.85 -2.76 -6.32
C LEU A 32 8.52 -4.03 -5.82
N ASP A 33 9.74 -3.92 -5.34
CA ASP A 33 10.40 -5.02 -4.64
C ASP A 33 10.03 -5.06 -3.13
N TYR A 34 10.47 -6.11 -2.44
CA TYR A 34 10.19 -6.27 -1.01
C TYR A 34 10.87 -5.20 -0.14
N SER A 35 12.04 -4.72 -0.55
CA SER A 35 12.78 -3.67 0.15
C SER A 35 12.09 -2.32 0.04
N GLU A 36 11.53 -1.99 -1.13
CA GLU A 36 10.74 -0.79 -1.37
C GLU A 36 9.46 -0.80 -0.53
N ILE A 37 8.72 -1.91 -0.52
CA ILE A 37 7.52 -2.07 0.31
C ILE A 37 7.89 -1.94 1.79
N ALA A 38 8.95 -2.61 2.24
CA ALA A 38 9.40 -2.55 3.63
C ALA A 38 9.78 -1.12 4.04
N SER A 39 10.49 -0.40 3.18
CA SER A 39 10.92 0.98 3.41
C SER A 39 9.76 1.97 3.49
N VAL A 40 8.72 1.78 2.65
CA VAL A 40 7.49 2.57 2.67
C VAL A 40 6.68 2.29 3.92
N LEU A 41 6.55 1.02 4.31
CA LEU A 41 5.73 0.60 5.45
C LEU A 41 6.45 0.72 6.80
N LYS A 42 7.74 1.07 6.84
CA LYS A 42 8.57 1.13 8.06
C LYS A 42 8.69 -0.22 8.76
N LEU A 43 8.94 -1.25 7.96
CA LEU A 43 9.08 -2.63 8.41
C LEU A 43 10.41 -3.20 7.94
N SER A 44 10.81 -4.35 8.50
CA SER A 44 11.92 -5.09 7.94
C SER A 44 11.52 -5.81 6.66
N GLU A 45 12.45 -5.91 5.71
CA GLU A 45 12.25 -6.67 4.48
C GLU A 45 11.87 -8.13 4.78
N ARG A 46 12.50 -8.73 5.80
CA ARG A 46 12.16 -10.08 6.28
C ARG A 46 10.69 -10.21 6.71
N ALA A 47 10.13 -9.18 7.34
CA ALA A 47 8.72 -9.19 7.72
C ALA A 47 7.81 -9.19 6.50
N VAL A 48 8.13 -8.37 5.49
CA VAL A 48 7.39 -8.31 4.22
C VAL A 48 7.53 -9.63 3.46
N ALA A 49 8.74 -10.14 3.27
CA ALA A 49 8.98 -11.43 2.61
C ALA A 49 8.19 -12.57 3.26
N ARG A 50 8.12 -12.60 4.60
CA ARG A 50 7.32 -13.57 5.35
C ARG A 50 5.81 -13.44 5.08
N TRP A 51 5.30 -12.24 4.85
CA TRP A 51 3.90 -12.05 4.47
C TRP A 51 3.58 -12.61 3.10
N PHE A 52 4.49 -12.40 2.15
CA PHE A 52 4.34 -12.93 0.80
C PHE A 52 4.42 -14.46 0.76
N SER A 53 5.36 -15.06 1.50
CA SER A 53 5.44 -16.52 1.60
C SER A 53 4.23 -17.14 2.31
N ALA A 54 3.78 -16.51 3.41
CA ALA A 54 2.62 -16.99 4.17
C ALA A 54 1.27 -16.57 3.59
N LYS A 55 1.25 -15.78 2.49
CA LYS A 55 0.06 -15.21 1.86
C LYS A 55 -0.89 -14.49 2.84
N ARG A 56 -0.31 -13.75 3.80
CA ARG A 56 -1.06 -13.05 4.86
C ARG A 56 -0.31 -11.83 5.38
N VAL A 57 -1.03 -10.76 5.65
CA VAL A 57 -0.48 -9.57 6.34
C VAL A 57 -0.90 -9.60 7.81
N CYS A 58 0.06 -9.39 8.71
CA CYS A 58 -0.21 -9.35 10.14
C CYS A 58 -1.17 -8.21 10.51
N LYS A 59 -2.23 -8.52 11.29
CA LYS A 59 -3.28 -7.58 11.71
C LYS A 59 -2.79 -6.22 12.19
N LYS A 60 -1.73 -6.17 13.02
CA LYS A 60 -1.19 -4.91 13.55
C LYS A 60 -0.69 -3.92 12.48
N ASN A 61 -0.44 -4.41 11.27
CA ASN A 61 0.03 -3.61 10.14
C ASN A 61 -1.05 -3.38 9.08
N HIS A 62 -2.30 -3.82 9.31
CA HIS A 62 -3.38 -3.62 8.36
C HIS A 62 -3.58 -2.15 8.05
N LEU A 63 -3.57 -1.28 9.06
CA LEU A 63 -3.78 0.16 8.86
C LEU A 63 -2.74 0.78 7.92
N ILE A 64 -1.45 0.52 8.14
CA ILE A 64 -0.38 1.10 7.31
C ILE A 64 -0.38 0.52 5.89
N VAL A 65 -0.70 -0.78 5.74
CA VAL A 65 -0.84 -1.43 4.44
C VAL A 65 -2.07 -0.88 3.69
N SER A 66 -3.18 -0.65 4.38
CA SER A 66 -4.37 -0.02 3.81
C SER A 66 -4.08 1.40 3.31
N GLN A 67 -3.21 2.17 3.97
CA GLN A 67 -2.80 3.48 3.45
C GLN A 67 -2.06 3.37 2.11
N LEU A 68 -1.16 2.40 1.97
CA LEU A 68 -0.48 2.13 0.70
C LEU A 68 -1.46 1.65 -0.38
N ILE A 69 -2.42 0.79 -0.03
CA ILE A 69 -3.47 0.35 -0.95
C ILE A 69 -4.34 1.53 -1.41
N LEU A 70 -4.64 2.50 -0.53
CA LEU A 70 -5.39 3.70 -0.90
C LEU A 70 -4.61 4.59 -1.87
N VAL A 71 -3.30 4.79 -1.64
CA VAL A 71 -2.41 5.46 -2.60
C VAL A 71 -2.50 4.78 -3.97
N TYR A 72 -2.41 3.45 -3.98
CA TYR A 72 -2.52 2.67 -5.22
C TYR A 72 -3.88 2.84 -5.91
N LYS A 73 -4.98 2.79 -5.16
CA LYS A 73 -6.33 2.98 -5.68
C LYS A 73 -6.47 4.35 -6.38
N ASN A 74 -5.97 5.41 -5.74
CA ASN A 74 -6.02 6.75 -6.31
C ASN A 74 -5.13 6.89 -7.56
N LEU A 75 -3.98 6.22 -7.59
CA LEU A 75 -3.16 6.17 -8.80
C LEU A 75 -3.88 5.47 -9.95
N ARG A 76 -4.59 4.37 -9.69
CA ARG A 76 -5.40 3.70 -10.72
C ARG A 76 -6.55 4.54 -11.24
N SER A 77 -7.16 5.40 -10.41
CA SER A 77 -8.19 6.32 -10.90
C SER A 77 -7.60 7.45 -11.76
N MET A 78 -6.35 7.83 -11.53
CA MET A 78 -5.68 8.89 -12.30
C MET A 78 -5.04 8.37 -13.59
N PHE A 79 -4.60 7.11 -13.61
CA PHE A 79 -3.87 6.53 -14.72
C PHE A 79 -4.39 5.13 -15.03
N SER A 80 -4.94 4.93 -16.23
CA SER A 80 -5.41 3.63 -16.72
C SER A 80 -4.25 2.67 -17.01
N VAL A 81 -3.14 3.20 -17.52
CA VAL A 81 -1.93 2.45 -17.94
C VAL A 81 -0.95 2.27 -16.78
N SER A 82 -0.39 1.07 -16.62
CA SER A 82 0.50 0.71 -15.50
C SER A 82 1.81 1.48 -15.53
N GLU A 83 2.38 1.63 -16.72
CA GLU A 83 3.61 2.37 -16.98
C GLU A 83 3.50 3.81 -16.51
N ASN A 84 2.34 4.46 -16.69
CA ASN A 84 2.10 5.83 -16.23
C ASN A 84 2.02 5.90 -14.70
N ARG A 85 1.45 4.88 -14.03
CA ARG A 85 1.46 4.80 -12.56
C ARG A 85 2.89 4.68 -12.04
N ILE A 86 3.69 3.80 -12.63
CA ILE A 86 5.10 3.59 -12.27
C ILE A 86 5.91 4.87 -12.52
N ALA A 87 5.74 5.49 -13.69
CA ALA A 87 6.42 6.71 -14.06
C ALA A 87 6.11 7.84 -13.08
N TRP A 88 4.83 8.05 -12.73
CA TRP A 88 4.44 9.06 -11.75
C TRP A 88 5.07 8.78 -10.37
N LEU A 89 5.10 7.51 -9.95
CA LEU A 89 5.63 7.10 -8.65
C LEU A 89 7.15 7.26 -8.52
N LYS A 90 7.89 7.01 -9.61
CA LYS A 90 9.37 7.00 -9.64
C LYS A 90 9.99 8.29 -10.20
N THR A 91 9.22 9.16 -10.84
CA THR A 91 9.72 10.44 -11.37
C THR A 91 9.68 11.52 -10.30
N ARG A 92 10.67 12.42 -10.31
CA ARG A 92 10.71 13.58 -9.41
C ARG A 92 9.44 14.42 -9.54
N HIS A 93 8.79 14.69 -8.41
CA HIS A 93 7.57 15.47 -8.33
C HIS A 93 7.84 16.84 -7.71
N ARG A 94 7.35 17.91 -8.33
CA ARG A 94 7.61 19.30 -7.92
C ARG A 94 7.27 19.55 -6.45
N ASP A 95 6.08 19.15 -6.01
CA ASP A 95 5.59 19.41 -4.63
C ASP A 95 6.31 18.60 -3.55
N PHE A 96 7.00 17.52 -3.91
CA PHE A 96 7.74 16.70 -2.96
C PHE A 96 9.25 16.96 -3.00
N GLY A 97 9.75 17.65 -4.05
CA GLY A 97 11.16 17.86 -4.31
C GLY A 97 11.94 16.60 -4.69
N LYS A 98 11.29 15.43 -4.74
CA LYS A 98 11.82 14.09 -5.04
C LYS A 98 10.72 13.21 -5.63
N SER A 99 10.99 11.95 -5.95
CA SER A 99 9.93 11.07 -6.42
C SER A 99 8.90 10.77 -5.31
N PRO A 100 7.61 10.58 -5.64
CA PRO A 100 6.62 10.17 -4.65
C PRO A 100 7.03 8.90 -3.89
N LEU A 101 7.68 7.93 -4.56
CA LEU A 101 8.21 6.72 -3.91
C LEU A 101 9.23 7.04 -2.82
N GLU A 102 10.25 7.85 -3.14
CA GLU A 102 11.24 8.28 -2.16
C GLU A 102 10.58 9.08 -1.04
N LYS A 103 9.59 9.91 -1.36
CA LYS A 103 8.83 10.64 -0.36
C LYS A 103 8.12 9.70 0.60
N MET A 104 7.47 8.64 0.10
CA MET A 104 6.81 7.64 0.94
C MET A 104 7.78 6.90 1.87
N LYS A 105 9.06 6.80 1.50
CA LYS A 105 10.13 6.25 2.34
C LYS A 105 10.58 7.21 3.46
N GLU A 106 9.99 8.39 3.64
CA GLU A 106 10.28 9.27 4.79
C GLU A 106 9.30 9.07 5.96
N SER A 107 9.61 9.67 7.11
CA SER A 107 8.65 9.78 8.21
C SER A 107 7.42 10.57 7.76
N ARG A 108 6.22 10.01 7.98
CA ARG A 108 4.93 10.55 7.50
C ARG A 108 4.82 10.74 5.98
N GLY A 109 5.78 10.23 5.22
CA GLY A 109 5.86 10.37 3.77
C GLY A 109 4.67 9.76 3.05
N LEU A 110 4.32 8.52 3.42
CA LEU A 110 3.17 7.80 2.88
C LEU A 110 1.86 8.58 3.08
N GLN A 111 1.64 9.12 4.27
CA GLN A 111 0.47 9.93 4.57
C GLN A 111 0.41 11.20 3.71
N LYS A 112 1.55 11.90 3.52
CA LYS A 112 1.61 13.10 2.69
C LYS A 112 1.26 12.81 1.22
N VAL A 113 1.85 11.75 0.65
CA VAL A 113 1.55 11.34 -0.74
C VAL A 113 0.09 10.92 -0.88
N ARG A 114 -0.46 10.19 0.10
CA ARG A 114 -1.88 9.83 0.13
C ARG A 114 -2.78 11.08 0.14
N MET A 115 -2.52 12.04 1.02
CA MET A 115 -3.32 13.27 1.13
C MET A 115 -3.28 14.09 -0.16
N TYR A 116 -2.11 14.16 -0.81
CA TYR A 116 -1.95 14.82 -2.10
C TYR A 116 -2.81 14.17 -3.18
N LEU A 117 -2.77 12.84 -3.29
CA LEU A 117 -3.60 12.10 -4.25
C LEU A 117 -5.09 12.20 -3.93
N ASP A 118 -5.48 12.11 -2.65
CA ASP A 118 -6.86 12.30 -2.19
C ASP A 118 -7.38 13.70 -2.61
N TYR A 119 -6.55 14.74 -2.49
CA TYR A 119 -6.89 16.09 -2.94
C TYR A 119 -7.09 16.16 -4.46
N ILE A 120 -6.15 15.64 -5.25
CA ILE A 120 -6.25 15.68 -6.71
C ILE A 120 -7.47 14.91 -7.24
N VAL A 121 -7.70 13.71 -6.73
CA VAL A 121 -8.83 12.87 -7.17
C VAL A 121 -10.16 13.55 -6.83
N LYS A 122 -10.28 14.19 -5.67
CA LYS A 122 -11.50 14.94 -5.31
C LYS A 122 -11.71 16.18 -6.18
N VAL A 123 -10.64 16.92 -6.49
CA VAL A 123 -10.73 18.14 -7.30
C VAL A 123 -10.98 17.85 -8.77
N ARG A 124 -10.44 16.74 -9.30
CA ARG A 124 -10.63 16.35 -10.71
C ARG A 124 -11.84 15.44 -10.97
N GLY A 125 -12.40 14.86 -9.91
CA GLY A 125 -13.60 14.02 -9.97
C GLY A 125 -14.91 14.77 -9.67
N ALA A 126 -14.83 16.08 -9.42
CA ALA A 126 -15.95 17.02 -9.35
C ALA A 126 -15.97 17.87 -10.62
#